data_AF-A0A1W6CM81-F1
#
_entry.id   AF-A0A1W6CM81-F1
#
_cell.length_a   1.000
_cell.length_b   1.000
_cell.length_c   1.000
_cell.angle_alpha   90.00
_cell.angle_beta   90.00
_cell.angle_gamma   90.00
#
_symmetry.space_group_name_H-M   'P 1'
#
loop_
_entity.id
_entity.type
_entity.pdbx_description
1 polymer ?
#
loop_
_entity_poly.entity_id
_entity_poly.type
_entity_poly.pdbx_seq_one_letter_code
_entity_poly.pdbx_strand_id
1 'polypeptide(L)'
;MSGIPSIRALIREAPTRQAAQALLLCLHDLWAFARDKGDLALEAHVEATLSDSLFLRHQAVCDLPWLLTPLVDFARRLTLGSSNAKQARRLLLAYRETERRALEQILRQSSLVWPLGLCLWLTGLAMLGETGITALAWWGASLAAAGVVAGLWRVRIRAIVDQRLGILDAMIEGCLSYLNGYVPRVCAENTRSVLPPALRPSFFDLDEALGVNSTSIAAIGTIAARSKVLDLLGAKADSGEPAVGTKEEEDLLALWKRMNGEEKT
;
A
#
# COMPACT_ATOMS: atom_id res chain seq x y z
N MET A 1 -3.65 -6.06 13.96
CA MET A 1 -2.32 -6.53 14.40
C MET A 1 -2.07 -7.91 13.78
N SER A 2 -1.52 -7.95 12.56
CA SER A 2 -1.11 -9.22 11.93
C SER A 2 0.29 -9.57 12.41
N GLY A 3 0.39 -10.21 13.57
CA GLY A 3 1.64 -10.86 13.96
C GLY A 3 1.96 -11.92 12.91
N ILE A 4 3.02 -11.72 12.12
CA ILE A 4 3.42 -12.69 11.08
C ILE A 4 3.82 -13.98 11.80
N PRO A 5 3.07 -15.09 11.66
CA PRO A 5 3.34 -16.30 12.41
C PRO A 5 4.52 -17.09 11.82
N SER A 6 4.97 -16.78 10.60
CA SER A 6 5.97 -17.58 9.89
C SER A 6 6.72 -16.85 8.77
N ILE A 7 7.94 -17.32 8.48
CA ILE A 7 8.75 -16.87 7.34
C ILE A 7 8.03 -17.11 5.99
N ARG A 8 7.20 -18.15 5.90
CA ARG A 8 6.40 -18.43 4.69
C ARG A 8 5.39 -17.32 4.40
N ALA A 9 4.73 -16.80 5.44
CA ALA A 9 3.83 -15.66 5.29
C ALA A 9 4.57 -14.41 4.83
N LEU A 10 5.77 -14.16 5.39
CA LEU A 10 6.63 -13.04 4.96
C LEU A 10 7.00 -13.10 3.47
N ILE A 11 7.32 -14.29 2.96
CA ILE A 11 7.63 -14.47 1.53
C ILE A 11 6.39 -14.29 0.66
N ARG A 12 5.23 -14.74 1.12
CA ARG A 12 3.97 -14.61 0.37
C ARG A 12 3.49 -13.15 0.29
N GLU A 13 3.65 -12.40 1.38
CA GLU A 13 3.30 -10.98 1.49
C GLU A 13 4.47 -10.06 1.07
N ALA A 14 5.43 -10.59 0.29
CA ALA A 14 6.58 -9.82 -0.13
C ALA A 14 6.13 -8.62 -0.99
N PRO A 15 6.67 -7.42 -0.73
CA PRO A 15 6.27 -6.23 -1.45
C PRO A 15 6.70 -6.32 -2.92
N THR A 16 5.74 -6.19 -3.83
CA THR A 16 5.97 -6.17 -5.28
C THR A 16 6.07 -4.73 -5.79
N ARG A 17 6.72 -4.55 -6.95
CA ARG A 17 6.78 -3.23 -7.62
C ARG A 17 5.37 -2.70 -7.95
N GLN A 18 4.44 -3.60 -8.28
CA GLN A 18 3.05 -3.26 -8.55
C GLN A 18 2.33 -2.76 -7.29
N ALA A 19 2.55 -3.39 -6.13
CA ALA A 19 1.99 -2.93 -4.86
C ALA A 19 2.53 -1.55 -4.47
N ALA A 20 3.83 -1.32 -4.70
CA ALA A 20 4.46 -0.01 -4.52
C ALA A 20 3.81 1.07 -5.41
N GLN A 21 3.59 0.79 -6.69
CA GLN A 21 2.91 1.72 -7.59
C GLN A 21 1.44 1.95 -7.18
N ALA A 22 0.72 0.89 -6.83
CA ALA A 22 -0.65 0.97 -6.35
C ALA A 22 -0.77 1.80 -5.06
N LEU A 23 0.22 1.73 -4.16
CA LEU A 23 0.29 2.58 -2.97
C LEU A 23 0.42 4.06 -3.33
N LEU A 24 1.28 4.41 -4.30
CA LEU A 24 1.48 5.79 -4.74
C LEU A 24 0.19 6.38 -5.31
N LEU A 25 -0.50 5.61 -6.15
CA LEU A 25 -1.77 6.00 -6.76
C LEU A 25 -2.89 6.07 -5.71
N CYS A 26 -2.94 5.11 -4.79
CA CYS A 26 -3.89 5.11 -3.68
C CYS A 26 -3.71 6.34 -2.77
N LEU A 27 -2.47 6.71 -2.42
CA LEU A 27 -2.19 7.91 -1.65
C LEU A 27 -2.61 9.18 -2.40
N HIS A 28 -2.28 9.26 -3.70
CA HIS A 28 -2.70 10.39 -4.53
C HIS A 28 -4.22 10.56 -4.53
N ASP A 29 -4.96 9.49 -4.85
CA ASP A 29 -6.41 9.52 -4.98
C ASP A 29 -7.07 9.82 -3.62
N LEU A 30 -6.55 9.25 -2.53
CA LEU A 30 -7.02 9.51 -1.17
C LEU A 30 -6.85 10.97 -0.76
N TRP A 31 -5.69 11.58 -1.04
CA TRP A 31 -5.42 12.98 -0.69
C TRP A 31 -6.11 13.98 -1.62
N ALA A 32 -6.29 13.63 -2.90
CA ALA A 32 -7.11 14.41 -3.82
C ALA A 32 -8.56 14.46 -3.33
N PHE A 33 -9.11 13.29 -2.96
CA PHE A 33 -10.45 13.19 -2.39
C PHE A 33 -10.59 14.00 -1.09
N ALA A 34 -9.62 13.88 -0.18
CA ALA A 34 -9.61 14.62 1.09
C ALA A 34 -9.64 16.14 0.88
N ARG A 35 -8.89 16.62 -0.12
CA ARG A 35 -8.81 18.04 -0.46
C ARG A 35 -10.08 18.56 -1.12
N ASP A 36 -10.72 17.76 -1.97
CA ASP A 36 -11.91 18.18 -2.73
C ASP A 36 -13.19 18.15 -1.88
N LYS A 37 -13.38 17.12 -1.06
CA LYS A 37 -14.63 16.89 -0.29
C LYS A 37 -14.50 17.16 1.21
N GLY A 38 -13.29 17.43 1.69
CA GLY A 38 -12.98 17.66 3.10
C GLY A 38 -12.76 16.36 3.89
N ASP A 39 -12.03 16.48 5.01
CA ASP A 39 -11.59 15.35 5.84
C ASP A 39 -12.76 14.53 6.43
N LEU A 40 -13.95 15.11 6.62
CA LEU A 40 -15.14 14.40 7.10
C LEU A 40 -15.71 13.41 6.08
N ALA A 41 -15.58 13.71 4.78
CA ALA A 41 -16.04 12.80 3.72
C ALA A 41 -15.18 11.52 3.64
N LEU A 42 -13.99 11.52 4.24
CA LEU A 42 -13.14 10.33 4.32
C LEU A 42 -13.74 9.26 5.23
N GLU A 43 -14.56 9.60 6.24
CA GLU A 43 -15.05 8.61 7.20
C GLU A 43 -15.79 7.46 6.51
N ALA A 44 -16.68 7.79 5.57
CA ALA A 44 -17.45 6.81 4.81
C ALA A 44 -16.57 5.87 3.96
N HIS A 45 -15.45 6.36 3.42
CA HIS A 45 -14.54 5.61 2.55
C HIS A 45 -13.54 4.77 3.38
N VAL A 46 -13.15 5.26 4.55
CA VAL A 46 -12.24 4.59 5.49
C VAL A 46 -12.93 3.44 6.21
N GLU A 47 -14.21 3.61 6.58
CA GLU A 47 -15.01 2.63 7.33
C GLU A 47 -15.45 1.43 6.46
N ALA A 48 -15.59 1.64 5.14
CA ALA A 48 -16.00 0.64 4.16
C ALA A 48 -14.86 0.24 3.20
N THR A 49 -13.63 0.09 3.72
CA THR A 49 -12.39 -0.03 2.93
C THR A 49 -12.36 -1.17 1.90
N LEU A 50 -13.09 -2.27 2.13
CA LEU A 50 -13.13 -3.43 1.21
C LEU A 50 -14.26 -3.38 0.18
N SER A 51 -15.27 -2.55 0.40
CA SER A 51 -16.43 -2.40 -0.49
C SER A 51 -16.36 -1.12 -1.34
N ASP A 52 -15.43 -0.23 -1.02
CA ASP A 52 -15.33 1.07 -1.67
C ASP A 52 -14.55 1.01 -2.99
N SER A 53 -15.03 1.77 -3.96
CA SER A 53 -14.53 1.82 -5.35
C SER A 53 -13.08 2.30 -5.44
N LEU A 54 -12.63 3.15 -4.51
CA LEU A 54 -11.26 3.66 -4.46
C LEU A 54 -10.22 2.58 -4.13
N PHE A 55 -10.55 1.71 -3.17
CA PHE A 55 -9.67 0.66 -2.69
C PHE A 55 -9.73 -0.60 -3.56
N LEU A 56 -10.91 -0.92 -4.12
CA LEU A 56 -11.07 -1.99 -5.12
C LEU A 56 -10.20 -1.76 -6.36
N ARG A 57 -10.01 -0.50 -6.76
CA ARG A 57 -9.11 -0.11 -7.84
C ARG A 57 -7.63 -0.42 -7.53
N HIS A 58 -7.26 -0.41 -6.26
CA HIS A 58 -5.89 -0.61 -5.78
C HIS A 58 -5.78 -1.92 -4.98
N GLN A 59 -6.28 -3.03 -5.56
CA GLN A 59 -6.35 -4.33 -4.90
C GLN A 59 -4.99 -4.82 -4.35
N ALA A 60 -3.88 -4.52 -5.04
CA ALA A 60 -2.54 -4.90 -4.60
C ALA A 60 -2.13 -4.28 -3.24
N VAL A 61 -2.72 -3.16 -2.83
CA VAL A 61 -2.53 -2.56 -1.50
C VAL A 61 -3.48 -3.19 -0.49
N CYS A 62 -4.71 -3.51 -0.91
CA CYS A 62 -5.72 -4.16 -0.08
C CYS A 62 -5.31 -5.58 0.34
N ASP A 63 -4.56 -6.28 -0.52
CA ASP A 63 -4.00 -7.61 -0.23
C ASP A 63 -2.89 -7.56 0.84
N LEU A 64 -2.47 -6.38 1.30
CA LEU A 64 -1.40 -6.17 2.28
C LEU A 64 -1.94 -5.52 3.57
N PRO A 65 -2.46 -6.32 4.53
CA PRO A 65 -3.06 -5.81 5.76
C PRO A 65 -2.13 -4.94 6.60
N TRP A 66 -0.83 -5.25 6.58
CA TRP A 66 0.21 -4.53 7.33
C TRP A 66 0.43 -3.10 6.82
N LEU A 67 0.06 -2.82 5.57
CA LEU A 67 0.16 -1.50 4.95
C LEU A 67 -1.18 -0.75 5.03
N LEU A 68 -2.29 -1.47 4.80
CA LEU A 68 -3.63 -0.88 4.80
C LEU A 68 -4.06 -0.44 6.21
N THR A 69 -3.83 -1.27 7.24
CA THR A 69 -4.26 -0.96 8.62
C THR A 69 -3.72 0.39 9.13
N PRO A 70 -2.40 0.68 9.08
CA PRO A 70 -1.90 1.96 9.56
C PRO A 70 -2.36 3.15 8.71
N LEU A 71 -2.63 2.95 7.41
CA LEU A 71 -3.16 3.99 6.53
C LEU A 71 -4.61 4.35 6.89
N VAL A 72 -5.48 3.35 7.09
CA VAL A 72 -6.88 3.51 7.50
C VAL A 72 -6.95 4.12 8.90
N ASP A 73 -6.15 3.63 9.83
CA ASP A 73 -6.06 4.17 11.20
C ASP A 73 -5.53 5.62 11.21
N PHE A 74 -4.71 6.00 10.24
CA PHE A 74 -4.26 7.38 10.06
C PHE A 74 -5.38 8.25 9.47
N ALA A 75 -6.04 7.79 8.43
CA ALA A 75 -7.16 8.48 7.81
C ALA A 75 -8.31 8.73 8.82
N ARG A 76 -8.69 7.72 9.63
CA ARG A 76 -9.65 7.87 10.73
C ARG A 76 -9.21 8.91 11.76
N ARG A 77 -7.91 9.06 12.02
CA ARG A 77 -7.40 10.09 12.94
C ARG A 77 -7.44 11.50 12.35
N LEU A 78 -7.30 11.62 11.03
CA LEU A 78 -7.49 12.89 10.32
C LEU A 78 -8.94 13.35 10.45
N THR A 79 -9.91 12.44 10.29
CA THR A 79 -11.34 12.79 10.35
C THR A 79 -11.79 13.22 11.75
N LEU A 80 -11.19 12.64 12.79
CA LEU A 80 -11.37 13.06 14.19
C LEU A 80 -10.76 14.45 14.51
N GLY A 81 -10.20 15.15 13.52
CA GLY A 81 -9.67 16.51 13.67
C GLY A 81 -8.28 16.59 14.31
N SER A 82 -7.58 15.47 14.45
CA SER A 82 -6.22 15.46 15.02
C SER A 82 -5.17 15.84 13.95
N SER A 83 -5.12 17.11 13.56
CA SER A 83 -4.24 17.64 12.51
C SER A 83 -2.77 17.82 12.90
N ASN A 84 -2.37 17.40 14.10
CA ASN A 84 -1.00 17.60 14.58
C ASN A 84 -0.01 16.63 13.90
N ALA A 85 0.72 17.13 12.90
CA ALA A 85 1.76 16.41 12.17
C ALA A 85 2.77 15.68 13.06
N LYS A 86 3.16 16.27 14.20
CA LYS A 86 4.09 15.62 15.13
C LYS A 86 3.49 14.42 15.84
N GLN A 87 2.18 14.44 16.12
CA GLN A 87 1.49 13.33 16.77
C GLN A 87 1.22 12.20 15.77
N ALA A 88 0.74 12.54 14.57
CA ALA A 88 0.60 11.62 13.46
C ALA A 88 1.91 10.89 13.14
N ARG A 89 3.02 11.63 13.02
CA ARG A 89 4.35 11.06 12.80
C ARG A 89 4.75 10.06 13.87
N ARG A 90 4.57 10.42 15.15
CA ARG A 90 4.92 9.54 16.28
C ARG A 90 4.13 8.23 16.24
N LEU A 91 2.83 8.29 15.93
CA LEU A 91 2.00 7.10 15.83
C LEU A 91 2.44 6.21 14.67
N LEU A 92 2.61 6.78 13.47
CA LEU A 92 3.05 6.05 12.29
C LEU A 92 4.43 5.42 12.47
N LEU A 93 5.38 6.15 13.07
CA LEU A 93 6.69 5.60 13.42
C LEU A 93 6.61 4.50 14.47
N ALA A 94 5.66 4.58 15.41
CA ALA A 94 5.43 3.51 16.37
C ALA A 94 4.95 2.23 15.68
N TYR A 95 4.04 2.32 14.68
CA TYR A 95 3.63 1.17 13.86
C TYR A 95 4.81 0.58 13.06
N ARG A 96 5.65 1.43 12.47
CA ARG A 96 6.85 0.96 11.77
C ARG A 96 7.78 0.21 12.73
N GLU A 97 8.00 0.74 13.92
CA GLU A 97 8.90 0.16 14.91
C GLU A 97 8.36 -1.15 15.48
N THR A 98 7.04 -1.29 15.65
CA THR A 98 6.43 -2.58 16.05
C THR A 98 6.59 -3.64 14.97
N GLU A 99 6.35 -3.30 13.70
CA GLU A 99 6.59 -4.21 12.56
C GLU A 99 8.08 -4.57 12.46
N ARG A 100 8.98 -3.59 12.60
CA ARG A 100 10.43 -3.83 12.61
C ARG A 100 10.83 -4.82 13.70
N ARG A 101 10.35 -4.67 14.93
CA ARG A 101 10.64 -5.59 16.03
C ARG A 101 10.15 -7.00 15.74
N ALA A 102 8.95 -7.15 15.17
CA ALA A 102 8.41 -8.44 14.77
C ALA A 102 9.29 -9.11 13.69
N LEU A 103 9.72 -8.36 12.68
CA LEU A 103 10.61 -8.86 11.61
C LEU A 103 12.02 -9.17 12.14
N GLU A 104 12.55 -8.35 13.03
CA GLU A 104 13.84 -8.58 13.69
C GLU A 104 13.80 -9.81 14.59
N GLN A 105 12.68 -10.13 15.23
CA GLN A 105 12.52 -11.35 16.01
C GLN A 105 12.63 -12.59 15.12
N ILE A 106 11.99 -12.57 13.94
CA ILE A 106 12.09 -13.65 12.94
C ILE A 106 13.53 -13.75 12.39
N LEU A 107 14.17 -12.62 12.10
CA LEU A 107 15.57 -12.57 11.67
C LEU A 107 16.54 -13.04 12.76
N ARG A 108 16.24 -12.80 14.03
CA ARG A 108 17.01 -13.31 15.17
C ARG A 108 16.86 -14.81 15.31
N GLN A 109 15.65 -15.35 15.22
CA GLN A 109 15.41 -16.80 15.24
C GLN A 109 16.14 -17.52 14.10
N SER A 110 16.12 -16.95 12.88
CA SER A 110 16.86 -17.51 11.75
C SER A 110 18.39 -17.32 11.85
N SER A 111 18.86 -16.33 12.61
CA SER A 111 20.30 -16.06 12.76
C SER A 111 21.07 -17.15 13.48
N LEU A 112 20.39 -17.93 14.32
CA LEU A 112 20.99 -19.03 15.08
C LEU A 112 21.29 -20.25 14.20
N VAL A 113 20.62 -20.40 13.06
CA VAL A 113 20.76 -21.58 12.19
C VAL A 113 22.16 -21.69 11.56
N TRP A 114 22.73 -20.55 11.12
CA TRP A 114 24.07 -20.52 10.52
C TRP A 114 25.19 -20.97 11.49
N PRO A 115 25.37 -20.34 12.66
CA PRO A 115 26.42 -20.74 13.59
C PRO A 115 26.22 -22.16 14.09
N LEU A 116 24.97 -22.63 14.27
CA LEU A 116 24.70 -24.03 14.63
C LEU A 116 25.17 -25.01 13.54
N GLY A 117 24.94 -24.71 12.26
CA GLY A 117 25.44 -25.52 11.14
C GLY A 117 26.98 -25.56 11.08
N LEU A 118 27.64 -24.43 11.35
CA LEU A 118 29.10 -24.37 11.43
C LEU A 118 29.65 -25.16 12.62
N CYS A 119 29.04 -25.02 13.81
CA CYS A 119 29.44 -25.79 14.99
C CYS A 119 29.29 -27.30 14.75
N LEU A 120 28.17 -27.74 14.17
CA LEU A 120 27.97 -29.16 13.82
C LEU A 120 29.01 -29.67 12.83
N TRP A 121 29.39 -28.84 11.86
CA TRP A 121 30.45 -29.18 10.90
C TRP A 121 31.80 -29.37 11.60
N LEU A 122 32.18 -28.44 12.50
CA LEU A 122 33.42 -28.52 13.27
C LEU A 122 33.43 -29.73 14.22
N THR A 123 32.30 -30.05 14.86
CA THR A 123 32.17 -31.28 15.66
C THR A 123 32.33 -32.54 14.80
N GLY A 124 31.79 -32.53 13.57
CA GLY A 124 32.00 -33.61 12.61
C GLY A 124 33.48 -33.79 12.24
N LEU A 125 34.22 -32.69 12.02
CA LEU A 125 35.65 -32.72 11.72
C LEU A 125 36.50 -33.22 12.90
N ALA A 126 36.13 -32.89 14.14
CA ALA A 126 36.84 -33.37 15.32
C ALA A 126 36.71 -34.89 15.52
N MET A 127 35.56 -35.47 15.15
CA MET A 127 35.32 -36.92 15.23
C MET A 127 36.05 -37.71 14.13
N LEU A 128 36.52 -37.05 13.05
CA LEU A 128 37.35 -37.66 12.00
C LEU A 128 38.76 -38.05 12.47
N GLY A 129 39.19 -37.59 13.65
CA GLY A 129 40.53 -37.88 14.17
C GLY A 129 40.79 -39.35 14.53
N GLU A 130 39.74 -40.17 14.73
CA GLU A 130 39.89 -41.51 15.31
C GLU A 130 39.24 -42.67 14.52
N THR A 131 38.26 -42.47 13.62
CA THR A 131 37.63 -43.59 12.87
C THR A 131 37.12 -43.23 11.45
N GLY A 132 37.45 -44.07 10.46
CA GLY A 132 36.69 -44.27 9.20
C GLY A 132 36.43 -43.06 8.28
N ILE A 133 37.31 -42.87 7.30
CA ILE A 133 37.54 -41.63 6.53
C ILE A 133 36.40 -41.21 5.56
N THR A 134 35.38 -42.03 5.27
CA THR A 134 34.49 -41.77 4.13
C THR A 134 33.06 -41.33 4.49
N ALA A 135 32.46 -41.85 5.57
CA ALA A 135 31.06 -41.55 5.88
C ALA A 135 30.90 -40.17 6.55
N LEU A 136 31.64 -39.89 7.63
CA LEU A 136 31.53 -38.66 8.41
C LEU A 136 31.97 -37.40 7.64
N ALA A 137 32.96 -37.54 6.74
CA ALA A 137 33.38 -36.46 5.85
C ALA A 137 32.23 -35.98 4.94
N TRP A 138 31.39 -36.91 4.47
CA TRP A 138 30.24 -36.61 3.61
C TRP A 138 29.12 -35.87 4.36
N TRP A 139 28.87 -36.27 5.62
CA TRP A 139 27.93 -35.58 6.51
C TRP A 139 28.41 -34.17 6.87
N GLY A 140 29.69 -34.02 7.21
CA GLY A 140 30.30 -32.72 7.46
C GLY A 140 30.19 -31.80 6.24
N ALA A 141 30.65 -32.25 5.07
CA ALA A 141 30.56 -31.47 3.84
C ALA A 141 29.11 -31.05 3.51
N SER A 142 28.14 -31.95 3.72
CA SER A 142 26.72 -31.68 3.50
C SER A 142 26.14 -30.66 4.50
N LEU A 143 26.56 -30.69 5.77
CA LEU A 143 26.17 -29.69 6.78
C LEU A 143 26.79 -28.32 6.52
N ALA A 144 28.06 -28.27 6.10
CA ALA A 144 28.71 -27.02 5.68
C ALA A 144 28.00 -26.40 4.47
N ALA A 145 27.66 -27.22 3.46
CA ALA A 145 26.89 -26.78 2.30
C ALA A 145 25.49 -26.27 2.71
N ALA A 146 24.80 -26.97 3.62
CA ALA A 146 23.52 -26.53 4.16
C ALA A 146 23.62 -25.20 4.91
N GLY A 147 24.72 -24.99 5.64
CA GLY A 147 25.09 -23.70 6.23
C GLY A 147 25.12 -22.62 5.16
N VAL A 148 26.00 -22.76 4.15
CA VAL A 148 26.16 -21.81 3.01
C VAL A 148 24.80 -21.44 2.38
N VAL A 149 23.97 -22.44 2.10
CA VAL A 149 22.62 -22.24 1.54
C VAL A 149 21.73 -21.43 2.50
N ALA A 150 21.73 -21.75 3.79
CA ALA A 150 20.97 -20.99 4.80
C ALA A 150 21.45 -19.55 4.92
N GLY A 151 22.76 -19.29 4.77
CA GLY A 151 23.33 -17.95 4.75
C GLY A 151 22.87 -17.12 3.55
N LEU A 152 22.88 -17.73 2.35
CA LEU A 152 22.37 -17.07 1.14
C LEU A 152 20.87 -16.78 1.25
N TRP A 153 20.10 -17.72 1.82
CA TRP A 153 18.68 -17.55 2.07
C TRP A 153 18.40 -16.40 3.05
N ARG A 154 19.24 -16.24 4.08
CA ARG A 154 19.14 -15.13 5.05
C ARG A 154 19.34 -13.77 4.38
N VAL A 155 20.28 -13.64 3.45
CA VAL A 155 20.49 -12.40 2.69
C VAL A 155 19.23 -12.03 1.91
N ARG A 156 18.57 -13.02 1.27
CA ARG A 156 17.30 -12.80 0.57
C ARG A 156 16.17 -12.36 1.50
N ILE A 157 16.03 -12.99 2.67
CA ILE A 157 15.00 -12.61 3.64
C ILE A 157 15.23 -11.19 4.16
N ARG A 158 16.48 -10.82 4.48
CA ARG A 158 16.79 -9.44 4.88
C ARG A 158 16.39 -8.43 3.81
N ALA A 159 16.69 -8.71 2.54
CA ALA A 159 16.28 -7.83 1.45
C ALA A 159 14.75 -7.63 1.39
N ILE A 160 13.96 -8.69 1.62
CA ILE A 160 12.49 -8.60 1.69
C ILE A 160 12.04 -7.76 2.90
N VAL A 161 12.67 -7.96 4.06
CA VAL A 161 12.40 -7.17 5.28
C VAL A 161 12.69 -5.69 5.06
N ASP A 162 13.85 -5.37 4.49
CA ASP A 162 14.27 -4.00 4.20
C ASP A 162 13.31 -3.34 3.20
N GLN A 163 12.88 -4.09 2.18
CA GLN A 163 11.88 -3.62 1.22
C GLN A 163 10.52 -3.33 1.88
N ARG A 164 10.04 -4.20 2.78
CA ARG A 164 8.76 -4.02 3.50
C ARG A 164 8.80 -2.80 4.41
N LEU A 165 9.87 -2.63 5.18
CA LEU A 165 10.06 -1.45 6.03
C LEU A 165 10.19 -0.17 5.19
N GLY A 166 10.86 -0.23 4.03
CA GLY A 166 10.98 0.91 3.12
C GLY A 166 9.64 1.34 2.50
N ILE A 167 8.72 0.41 2.23
CA ILE A 167 7.35 0.78 1.80
C ILE A 167 6.59 1.48 2.94
N LEU A 168 6.71 1.00 4.17
CA LEU A 168 6.10 1.69 5.33
C LEU A 168 6.67 3.10 5.46
N ASP A 169 7.99 3.26 5.37
CA ASP A 169 8.64 4.59 5.42
C ASP A 169 8.11 5.53 4.33
N ALA A 170 7.92 5.01 3.13
CA ALA A 170 7.34 5.79 2.04
C ALA A 170 5.90 6.22 2.34
N MET A 171 5.04 5.29 2.77
CA MET A 171 3.66 5.61 3.16
C MET A 171 3.63 6.71 4.22
N ILE A 172 4.52 6.64 5.22
CA ILE A 172 4.63 7.66 6.27
C ILE A 172 4.98 9.02 5.67
N GLU A 173 5.97 9.09 4.77
CA GLU A 173 6.33 10.35 4.11
C GLU A 173 5.19 10.93 3.28
N GLY A 174 4.41 10.08 2.59
CA GLY A 174 3.22 10.49 1.86
C GLY A 174 2.14 11.10 2.75
N CYS A 175 1.85 10.45 3.88
CA CYS A 175 0.91 10.94 4.89
C CYS A 175 1.38 12.25 5.54
N LEU A 176 2.67 12.37 5.84
CA LEU A 176 3.25 13.59 6.41
C LEU A 176 3.29 14.74 5.41
N SER A 177 3.54 14.45 4.14
CA SER A 177 3.49 15.44 3.07
C SER A 177 2.09 16.05 2.95
N TYR A 178 1.03 15.24 3.06
CA TYR A 178 -0.34 15.76 3.10
C TYR A 178 -0.58 16.71 4.28
N LEU A 179 -0.14 16.32 5.49
CA LEU A 179 -0.26 17.17 6.69
C LEU A 179 0.54 18.48 6.62
N ASN A 180 1.62 18.51 5.84
CA ASN A 180 2.39 19.73 5.58
C ASN A 180 1.72 20.64 4.53
N GLY A 181 0.57 20.24 3.95
CA GLY A 181 -0.20 21.05 3.00
C GLY A 181 0.26 20.92 1.54
N TYR A 182 1.07 19.92 1.20
CA TYR A 182 1.48 19.69 -0.19
C TYR A 182 0.31 19.22 -1.07
N VAL A 183 0.40 19.46 -2.38
CA VAL A 183 -0.59 19.00 -3.37
C VAL A 183 -0.50 17.47 -3.52
N PRO A 184 -1.62 16.73 -3.72
CA PRO A 184 -1.62 15.27 -3.81
C PRO A 184 -0.58 14.68 -4.79
N ARG A 185 -0.34 15.35 -5.91
CA ARG A 185 0.69 14.97 -6.89
C ARG A 185 2.11 15.04 -6.31
N VAL A 186 2.40 16.08 -5.53
CA VAL A 186 3.70 16.24 -4.84
C VAL A 186 3.83 15.21 -3.71
N CYS A 187 2.74 14.89 -3.00
CA CYS A 187 2.75 13.84 -1.98
C CYS A 187 3.15 12.47 -2.57
N ALA A 188 2.64 12.13 -3.75
CA ALA A 188 3.03 10.90 -4.46
C ALA A 188 4.51 10.90 -4.85
N GLU A 189 5.04 12.02 -5.34
CA GLU A 189 6.46 12.13 -5.71
C GLU A 189 7.40 12.07 -4.48
N ASN A 190 7.03 12.74 -3.38
CA ASN A 190 7.76 12.64 -2.11
C ASN A 190 7.78 11.19 -1.61
N THR A 191 6.65 10.48 -1.71
CA THR A 191 6.55 9.06 -1.39
C THR A 191 7.50 8.22 -2.26
N ARG A 192 7.52 8.45 -3.58
CA ARG A 192 8.41 7.76 -4.54
C ARG A 192 9.89 7.94 -4.19
N SER A 193 10.28 9.12 -3.72
CA SER A 193 11.66 9.45 -3.38
C SER A 193 12.21 8.61 -2.20
N VAL A 194 11.33 8.16 -1.30
CA VAL A 194 11.66 7.36 -0.12
C VAL A 194 11.65 5.86 -0.40
N LEU A 195 10.97 5.41 -1.47
CA LEU A 195 10.89 3.97 -1.81
C LEU A 195 12.27 3.33 -2.01
N PRO A 196 12.46 2.06 -1.60
CA PRO A 196 13.64 1.29 -1.95
C PRO A 196 13.88 1.26 -3.47
N PRO A 197 15.13 1.36 -3.95
CA PRO A 197 15.43 1.46 -5.38
C PRO A 197 14.94 0.26 -6.19
N ALA A 198 14.86 -0.93 -5.58
CA ALA A 198 14.33 -2.14 -6.21
C ALA A 198 12.83 -2.06 -6.56
N LEU A 199 12.07 -1.23 -5.85
CA LEU A 199 10.61 -1.11 -5.97
C LEU A 199 10.18 0.25 -6.53
N ARG A 200 11.12 1.20 -6.65
CA ARG A 200 10.85 2.58 -7.05
C ARG A 200 10.49 2.65 -8.55
N PRO A 201 9.27 3.11 -8.91
CA PRO A 201 8.93 3.37 -10.29
C PRO A 201 9.70 4.59 -10.84
N SER A 202 9.82 4.64 -12.18
CA SER A 202 10.38 5.82 -12.84
C SER A 202 9.44 7.02 -12.65
N PHE A 203 9.97 8.23 -12.82
CA PHE A 203 9.15 9.45 -12.76
C PHE A 203 8.08 9.45 -13.86
N PHE A 204 8.48 9.06 -15.08
CA PHE A 204 7.58 8.97 -16.23
C PHE A 204 6.48 7.91 -16.02
N ASP A 205 6.84 6.73 -15.48
CA ASP A 205 5.89 5.65 -15.19
C ASP A 205 4.82 6.12 -14.19
N LEU A 206 5.23 6.92 -13.19
CA LEU A 206 4.32 7.47 -12.18
C LEU A 206 3.40 8.53 -12.79
N ASP A 207 3.95 9.47 -13.56
CA ASP A 207 3.17 10.54 -14.20
C ASP A 207 2.15 9.98 -15.20
N GLU A 208 2.52 8.96 -15.98
CA GLU A 208 1.61 8.26 -16.88
C GLU A 208 0.47 7.57 -16.10
N ALA A 209 0.81 6.85 -15.03
CA ALA A 209 -0.17 6.17 -14.19
C ALA A 209 -1.14 7.14 -13.49
N LEU A 210 -0.65 8.31 -13.06
CA LEU A 210 -1.47 9.39 -12.51
C LEU A 210 -2.38 10.02 -13.58
N GLY A 211 -1.84 10.22 -14.79
CA GLY A 211 -2.57 10.74 -15.94
C GLY A 211 -3.75 9.84 -16.33
N VAL A 212 -3.50 8.54 -16.54
CA VAL A 212 -4.55 7.55 -16.79
C VAL A 212 -5.57 7.55 -15.65
N ASN A 213 -5.12 7.63 -14.40
CA ASN A 213 -6.02 7.54 -13.27
C ASN A 213 -6.97 8.72 -13.08
N SER A 214 -6.53 9.93 -13.44
CA SER A 214 -7.35 11.13 -13.42
C SER A 214 -8.53 11.06 -14.40
N THR A 215 -8.32 10.46 -15.58
CA THR A 215 -9.36 10.34 -16.61
C THR A 215 -10.49 9.39 -16.21
N SER A 216 -10.20 8.34 -15.44
CA SER A 216 -11.23 7.42 -14.99
C SER A 216 -12.11 7.99 -13.86
N ILE A 217 -11.58 8.90 -13.03
CA ILE A 217 -12.37 9.58 -11.99
C ILE A 217 -13.41 10.50 -12.65
N ALA A 218 -13.02 11.19 -13.73
CA ALA A 218 -13.94 11.95 -14.57
C ALA A 218 -14.97 11.04 -15.27
N ALA A 219 -14.56 9.86 -15.75
CA ALA A 219 -15.46 8.89 -16.37
C ALA A 219 -16.49 8.30 -15.38
N ILE A 220 -16.10 8.02 -14.12
CA ILE A 220 -17.00 7.50 -13.10
C ILE A 220 -17.97 8.58 -12.62
N GLY A 221 -17.49 9.82 -12.43
CA GLY A 221 -18.36 10.96 -12.10
C GLY A 221 -19.41 11.23 -13.18
N THR A 222 -19.04 11.09 -14.45
CA THR A 222 -19.97 11.25 -15.58
C THR A 222 -20.96 10.09 -15.72
N ILE A 223 -20.57 8.84 -15.42
CA ILE A 223 -21.50 7.70 -15.39
C ILE A 223 -22.50 7.83 -14.23
N ALA A 224 -22.03 8.18 -13.03
CA ALA A 224 -22.90 8.40 -11.87
C ALA A 224 -23.87 9.56 -12.11
N ALA A 225 -23.40 10.69 -12.65
CA ALA A 225 -24.25 11.82 -13.04
C ALA A 225 -25.28 11.41 -14.11
N ARG A 226 -24.86 10.64 -15.12
CA ARG A 226 -25.75 10.15 -16.19
C ARG A 226 -26.84 9.21 -15.66
N SER A 227 -26.51 8.30 -14.75
CA SER A 227 -27.50 7.40 -14.13
C SER A 227 -28.55 8.18 -13.33
N LYS A 228 -28.11 9.15 -12.52
CA LYS A 228 -29.00 9.96 -11.70
C LYS A 228 -29.93 10.85 -12.54
N VAL A 229 -29.45 11.37 -13.67
CA VAL A 229 -30.28 12.10 -14.65
C VAL A 229 -31.30 11.16 -15.31
N LEU A 230 -30.92 9.93 -15.65
CA LEU A 230 -31.84 8.94 -16.23
C LEU A 230 -32.92 8.50 -15.24
N ASP A 231 -32.59 8.34 -13.96
CA ASP A 231 -33.55 8.00 -12.91
C ASP A 231 -34.57 9.12 -12.68
N LEU A 232 -34.13 10.39 -12.72
CA LEU A 232 -35.02 11.56 -12.65
C LEU A 232 -35.92 11.68 -13.88
N LEU A 233 -35.39 11.40 -15.08
CA LEU A 233 -36.18 11.39 -16.31
C LEU A 233 -37.19 10.23 -16.34
N GLY A 234 -36.83 9.05 -15.81
CA GLY A 234 -37.72 7.91 -15.65
C GLY A 234 -38.86 8.18 -14.66
N ALA A 235 -38.55 8.78 -13.51
CA ALA A 235 -39.55 9.17 -12.51
C ALA A 235 -40.55 10.23 -13.04
N LYS A 236 -40.12 11.07 -13.98
CA LYS A 236 -40.96 12.08 -14.65
C LYS A 236 -41.88 11.48 -15.73
N ALA A 237 -41.50 10.35 -16.33
CA ALA A 237 -42.34 9.63 -17.29
C ALA A 237 -43.56 8.96 -16.63
N ASP A 238 -43.42 8.55 -15.36
CA ASP A 238 -44.48 7.85 -14.62
C ASP A 238 -45.44 8.79 -13.86
N SER A 239 -45.09 10.07 -13.66
CA SER A 239 -45.83 10.97 -12.75
C SER A 239 -46.74 12.01 -13.40
N GLY A 240 -46.74 12.17 -14.73
CA GLY A 240 -47.81 12.87 -15.47
C GLY A 240 -48.11 14.34 -15.11
N GLU A 241 -47.34 15.02 -14.26
CA GLU A 241 -47.55 16.44 -13.91
C GLU A 241 -46.28 17.29 -14.09
N PRO A 242 -46.38 18.50 -14.68
CA PRO A 242 -45.25 19.39 -14.86
C PRO A 242 -45.12 20.31 -13.64
N ALA A 243 -44.19 20.04 -12.73
CA ALA A 243 -43.89 20.95 -11.63
C ALA A 243 -42.39 21.15 -11.39
N VAL A 244 -41.97 22.38 -11.67
CA VAL A 244 -40.93 23.18 -11.00
C VAL A 244 -39.49 22.67 -11.09
N GLY A 245 -38.75 23.22 -12.06
CA GLY A 245 -37.30 23.11 -12.16
C GLY A 245 -36.61 23.72 -10.95
N THR A 246 -35.95 22.87 -10.17
CA THR A 246 -35.00 23.31 -9.15
C THR A 246 -33.70 23.70 -9.82
N LYS A 247 -32.99 24.67 -9.25
CA LYS A 247 -31.72 25.19 -9.76
C LYS A 247 -30.66 24.08 -9.97
N GLU A 248 -30.75 23.02 -9.18
CA GLU A 248 -29.92 21.81 -9.31
C GLU A 248 -30.21 21.02 -10.59
N GLU A 249 -31.46 20.95 -11.06
CA GLU A 249 -31.80 20.29 -12.32
C GLU A 249 -31.30 21.08 -13.54
N GLU A 250 -31.35 22.42 -13.48
CA GLU A 250 -30.79 23.29 -14.52
C GLU A 250 -29.26 23.15 -14.60
N ASP A 251 -28.57 23.09 -13.46
CA ASP A 251 -27.12 22.89 -13.40
C ASP A 251 -26.71 21.49 -13.92
N LEU A 252 -27.51 20.46 -13.63
CA LEU A 252 -27.28 19.09 -14.12
C LEU A 252 -27.57 18.95 -15.62
N LEU A 253 -28.59 19.63 -16.14
CA LEU A 253 -28.89 19.68 -17.57
C LEU A 253 -27.83 20.49 -18.34
N ALA A 254 -27.34 21.59 -17.77
CA ALA A 254 -26.24 22.37 -18.34
C ALA A 254 -24.94 21.54 -18.39
N LEU A 255 -24.64 20.79 -17.33
CA LEU A 255 -23.53 19.83 -17.30
C LEU A 255 -23.69 18.74 -18.38
N TRP A 256 -24.89 18.20 -18.55
CA TRP A 256 -25.18 17.20 -19.57
C TRP A 256 -25.02 17.73 -21.00
N LYS A 257 -25.50 18.95 -21.29
CA LYS A 257 -25.34 19.61 -22.60
C LYS A 257 -23.88 19.93 -22.92
N ARG A 258 -23.10 20.38 -21.92
CA ARG A 258 -21.65 20.56 -22.04
C ARG A 258 -20.93 19.24 -22.34
N MET A 259 -21.36 18.14 -21.70
CA MET A 259 -20.78 16.81 -21.92
C MET A 259 -21.05 16.24 -23.32
N ASN A 260 -22.20 16.56 -23.92
CA ASN A 260 -22.55 16.13 -25.29
C ASN A 260 -22.03 17.06 -26.39
N GLY A 261 -21.29 18.12 -26.04
CA GLY A 261 -20.74 19.08 -27.00
C GLY A 261 -21.81 19.93 -27.70
N GLU A 262 -23.00 20.05 -27.11
CA GLU A 262 -24.12 20.81 -27.68
C GLU A 262 -24.04 22.32 -27.37
N GLU A 263 -23.20 22.73 -26.42
CA GLU A 263 -22.89 24.14 -26.16
C GLU A 263 -21.44 24.47 -26.55
N LYS A 264 -21.30 25.20 -27.66
CA LYS A 264 -20.11 26.00 -27.97
C LYS A 264 -20.38 27.44 -27.57
N THR A 265 -19.96 27.83 -26.37
CA THR A 265 -19.52 29.19 -26.02
C THR A 265 -18.74 29.16 -24.72
#